data_AF-R1FI34-F1
#
_entry.id   AF-R1FI34-F1
#
_cell.length_a   1.000
_cell.length_b   1.000
_cell.length_c   1.000
_cell.angle_alpha   90.00
_cell.angle_beta   90.00
_cell.angle_gamma   90.00
#
_symmetry.space_group_name_H-M   'P 1'
#
loop_
_entity.id
_entity.type
_entity.pdbx_description
1 polymer ?
#
loop_
_entity_poly.entity_id
_entity_poly.type
_entity_poly.pdbx_seq_one_letter_code
_entity_poly.pdbx_strand_id
1 'polypeptide(L)'
;MQGQPLPKKVETFAGRRVVAVSAGDRHSIAITADGAVWSWGYGASGQLGHGDQQNQLLPKQVEAFAGQRVVAVSAAEYNSFAIAADGGVYAWGLGERGCLGHGEDLSHQLLPKKIERFGERGLGQ
;
A
#
# COMPACT_ATOMS: atom_id res chain seq x y z
N MET A 1 6.24 -36.22 -9.74
CA MET A 1 7.02 -34.97 -9.58
C MET A 1 6.24 -33.87 -10.28
N GLN A 2 5.54 -32.99 -9.55
CA GLN A 2 4.92 -31.82 -10.17
C GLN A 2 6.05 -30.85 -10.56
N GLY A 3 6.07 -30.41 -11.82
CA GLY A 3 7.11 -29.51 -12.32
C GLY A 3 7.16 -28.22 -11.52
N GLN A 4 8.38 -27.67 -11.36
CA GLN A 4 8.55 -26.36 -10.72
C GLN A 4 7.67 -25.31 -11.41
N PRO A 5 6.93 -24.48 -10.66
CA PRO A 5 6.12 -23.43 -11.25
C PRO A 5 7.05 -22.38 -11.89
N LEU A 6 6.91 -22.19 -13.20
CA LEU A 6 7.62 -21.15 -13.94
C LEU A 6 7.02 -19.77 -13.61
N PRO A 7 7.84 -18.70 -13.60
CA PRO A 7 7.33 -17.34 -13.53
C PRO A 7 6.26 -17.09 -14.61
N LYS A 8 5.13 -16.50 -14.21
CA LYS A 8 4.03 -16.12 -15.11
C LYS A 8 3.89 -14.60 -15.12
N LYS A 9 3.64 -14.07 -16.31
CA LYS A 9 3.31 -12.65 -16.47
C LYS A 9 1.97 -12.35 -15.80
N VAL A 10 1.91 -11.25 -15.07
CA VAL A 10 0.67 -10.73 -14.48
C VAL A 10 0.00 -9.84 -15.53
N GLU A 11 -0.98 -10.39 -16.25
CA GLU A 11 -1.56 -9.72 -17.42
C GLU A 11 -2.28 -8.40 -17.12
N THR A 12 -2.71 -8.16 -15.88
CA THR A 12 -3.27 -6.86 -15.47
C THR A 12 -2.32 -5.69 -15.77
N PHE A 13 -1.00 -5.93 -15.74
CA PHE A 13 0.02 -4.92 -16.04
C PHE A 13 0.43 -4.89 -17.52
N ALA A 14 -0.19 -5.66 -18.40
CA ALA A 14 0.10 -5.57 -19.84
C ALA A 14 -0.11 -4.13 -20.34
N GLY A 15 0.90 -3.59 -21.02
CA GLY A 15 0.89 -2.19 -21.49
C GLY A 15 1.18 -1.14 -20.41
N ARG A 16 1.43 -1.55 -19.15
CA ARG A 16 1.81 -0.65 -18.05
C ARG A 16 3.27 -0.85 -17.68
N ARG A 17 3.98 0.24 -17.41
CA ARG A 17 5.34 0.19 -16.89
C ARG A 17 5.30 0.14 -15.37
N VAL A 18 5.40 -1.05 -14.78
CA VAL A 18 5.62 -1.21 -13.33
C VAL A 18 7.06 -0.84 -13.01
N VAL A 19 7.28 0.01 -12.00
CA VAL A 19 8.62 0.55 -11.65
C VAL A 19 9.10 0.11 -10.28
N ALA A 20 8.20 -0.30 -9.39
CA ALA A 20 8.56 -0.93 -8.13
C ALA A 20 7.45 -1.87 -7.64
N VAL A 21 7.84 -2.85 -6.83
CA VAL A 21 6.97 -3.81 -6.15
C VAL A 21 7.44 -3.99 -4.71
N SER A 22 6.53 -4.35 -3.82
CA SER A 22 6.84 -4.77 -2.45
C SER A 22 5.86 -5.87 -2.02
N ALA A 23 6.33 -6.79 -1.18
CA ALA A 23 5.55 -7.92 -0.70
C ALA A 23 5.47 -7.89 0.82
N GLY A 24 4.25 -8.02 1.35
CA GLY A 24 3.97 -8.20 2.77
C GLY A 24 3.85 -9.68 3.14
N ASP A 25 3.19 -9.99 4.27
CA ASP A 25 2.95 -11.40 4.68
C ASP A 25 2.14 -12.15 3.62
N ARG A 26 0.98 -11.59 3.24
CA ARG A 26 0.03 -12.24 2.32
C ARG A 26 -0.54 -11.29 1.26
N HIS A 27 0.06 -10.12 1.09
CA HIS A 27 -0.32 -9.16 0.06
C HIS A 27 0.89 -8.66 -0.71
N SER A 28 0.61 -8.03 -1.84
CA SER A 28 1.60 -7.40 -2.70
C SER A 28 1.12 -6.03 -3.09
N ILE A 29 2.06 -5.12 -3.29
CA ILE A 29 1.83 -3.76 -3.76
C ILE A 29 2.79 -3.46 -4.90
N ALA A 30 2.32 -2.71 -5.90
CA ALA A 30 3.11 -2.27 -7.03
C ALA A 30 2.79 -0.82 -7.36
N ILE A 31 3.76 -0.14 -7.96
CA ILE A 31 3.54 1.19 -8.57
C ILE A 31 3.94 1.18 -10.03
N THR A 32 3.14 1.88 -10.83
CA THR A 32 3.43 2.15 -12.23
C THR A 32 4.14 3.48 -12.41
N ALA A 33 4.78 3.69 -13.57
CA ALA A 33 5.60 4.87 -13.86
C ALA A 33 4.82 6.20 -13.81
N ASP A 34 3.52 6.16 -14.07
CA ASP A 34 2.57 7.27 -13.92
C ASP A 34 2.17 7.55 -12.46
N GLY A 35 2.58 6.69 -11.53
CA GLY A 35 2.34 6.84 -10.10
C GLY A 35 1.08 6.15 -9.58
N ALA A 36 0.39 5.32 -10.38
CA ALA A 36 -0.75 4.56 -9.89
C ALA A 36 -0.30 3.42 -8.97
N VAL A 37 -1.02 3.24 -7.86
CA VAL A 37 -0.77 2.19 -6.86
C VAL A 37 -1.72 1.01 -7.10
N TRP A 38 -1.18 -0.19 -7.06
CA TRP A 38 -1.93 -1.44 -7.23
C TRP A 38 -1.66 -2.36 -6.06
N SER A 39 -2.68 -3.02 -5.53
CA SER A 39 -2.53 -3.98 -4.43
C SER A 39 -3.39 -5.22 -4.64
N TRP A 40 -2.90 -6.37 -4.18
CA TRP A 40 -3.62 -7.65 -4.22
C TRP A 40 -3.15 -8.61 -3.13
N GLY A 41 -3.91 -9.69 -2.92
CA GLY A 41 -3.69 -10.71 -1.91
C GLY A 41 -4.72 -10.65 -0.79
N TYR A 42 -4.27 -10.93 0.44
CA TYR A 42 -5.09 -10.92 1.64
C TYR A 42 -5.44 -9.48 2.07
N GLY A 43 -6.72 -9.23 2.37
CA GLY A 43 -7.24 -7.88 2.65
C GLY A 43 -7.93 -7.69 4.00
N ALA A 44 -7.96 -8.71 4.88
CA ALA A 44 -8.82 -8.66 6.06
C ALA A 44 -8.46 -7.56 7.09
N SER A 45 -7.24 -7.04 7.08
CA SER A 45 -6.82 -5.93 7.94
C SER A 45 -6.92 -4.58 7.24
N GLY A 46 -7.43 -4.54 6.01
CA GLY A 46 -7.48 -3.33 5.18
C GLY A 46 -6.17 -3.02 4.45
N GLN A 47 -5.14 -3.89 4.51
CA GLN A 47 -3.80 -3.64 3.97
C GLN A 47 -3.75 -3.42 2.44
N LEU A 48 -4.84 -3.71 1.74
CA LEU A 48 -4.98 -3.45 0.32
C LEU A 48 -5.40 -2.01 0.02
N GLY A 49 -6.04 -1.30 0.95
CA GLY A 49 -6.38 0.12 0.79
C GLY A 49 -7.62 0.39 -0.08
N HIS A 50 -8.49 -0.60 -0.28
CA HIS A 50 -9.66 -0.50 -1.15
C HIS A 50 -10.94 -0.01 -0.45
N GLY A 51 -10.87 0.37 0.83
CA GLY A 51 -12.02 0.78 1.63
C GLY A 51 -12.85 -0.38 2.16
N ASP A 52 -12.37 -1.61 1.99
CA ASP A 52 -13.02 -2.84 2.44
C ASP A 52 -11.98 -3.83 2.99
N GLN A 53 -12.46 -4.97 3.49
CA GLN A 53 -11.64 -6.07 4.02
C GLN A 53 -11.57 -7.28 3.06
N GLN A 54 -11.87 -7.08 1.78
CA GLN A 54 -11.99 -8.15 0.80
C GLN A 54 -10.62 -8.53 0.22
N ASN A 55 -10.41 -9.84 0.04
CA ASN A 55 -9.24 -10.33 -0.68
C ASN A 55 -9.34 -9.94 -2.16
N GLN A 56 -8.19 -9.66 -2.78
CA GLN A 56 -8.09 -9.40 -4.22
C GLN A 56 -7.17 -10.44 -4.83
N LEU A 57 -7.72 -11.30 -5.69
CA LEU A 57 -6.93 -12.37 -6.34
C LEU A 57 -6.05 -11.85 -7.48
N LEU A 58 -6.35 -10.66 -7.99
CA LEU A 58 -5.64 -9.98 -9.06
C LEU A 58 -5.30 -8.55 -8.61
N PRO A 59 -4.25 -7.93 -9.20
CA PRO A 59 -3.96 -6.52 -8.95
C PRO A 59 -5.21 -5.65 -9.16
N LYS A 60 -5.57 -4.87 -8.14
CA LYS A 60 -6.62 -3.86 -8.18
C LYS A 60 -5.99 -2.50 -7.87
N GLN A 61 -6.37 -1.48 -8.63
CA GLN A 61 -5.89 -0.12 -8.41
C GLN A 61 -6.46 0.43 -7.09
N VAL A 62 -5.60 1.10 -6.31
CA VAL A 62 -5.97 1.77 -5.07
C VAL A 62 -6.47 3.17 -5.41
N GLU A 63 -7.78 3.31 -5.64
CA GLU A 63 -8.39 4.54 -6.16
C GLU A 63 -8.28 5.75 -5.22
N ALA A 64 -7.97 5.53 -3.94
CA ALA A 64 -7.72 6.60 -2.98
C ALA A 64 -6.56 7.53 -3.38
N PHE A 65 -5.66 7.08 -4.26
CA PHE A 65 -4.57 7.89 -4.82
C PHE A 65 -4.91 8.52 -6.18
N ALA A 66 -6.14 8.43 -6.68
CA ALA A 66 -6.51 9.03 -7.95
C ALA A 66 -6.21 10.55 -7.96
N GLY A 67 -5.46 11.00 -8.96
CA GLY A 67 -5.00 12.39 -9.06
C GLY A 67 -3.77 12.73 -8.22
N GLN A 68 -3.23 11.80 -7.43
CA GLN A 68 -1.98 11.95 -6.70
C GLN A 68 -0.90 11.02 -7.24
N ARG A 69 0.28 11.57 -7.53
CA ARG A 69 1.41 10.78 -8.02
C ARG A 69 2.15 10.14 -6.86
N VAL A 70 2.06 8.81 -6.72
CA VAL A 70 2.87 8.05 -5.75
C VAL A 70 4.24 7.73 -6.35
N VAL A 71 5.30 7.88 -5.55
CA VAL A 71 6.70 7.69 -5.98
C VAL A 71 7.40 6.52 -5.30
N ALA A 72 6.88 6.05 -4.16
CA ALA A 72 7.39 4.88 -3.47
C ALA A 72 6.28 4.16 -2.71
N VAL A 73 6.41 2.84 -2.56
CA VAL A 73 5.53 1.99 -1.77
C VAL A 73 6.33 0.99 -0.94
N SER A 74 5.79 0.59 0.20
CA SER A 74 6.30 -0.52 1.01
C SER A 74 5.13 -1.31 1.58
N ALA A 75 5.20 -2.63 1.51
CA ALA A 75 4.32 -3.53 2.24
C ALA A 75 5.08 -4.08 3.46
N ALA A 76 4.41 -4.11 4.61
CA ALA A 76 4.86 -4.79 5.82
C ALA A 76 3.95 -6.01 6.07
N GLU A 77 3.91 -6.56 7.29
CA GLU A 77 3.16 -7.78 7.59
C GLU A 77 1.65 -7.64 7.27
N TYR A 78 0.97 -6.69 7.91
CA TYR A 78 -0.46 -6.41 7.72
C TYR A 78 -0.72 -4.94 7.40
N ASN A 79 0.30 -4.25 6.88
CA ASN A 79 0.27 -2.81 6.60
C ASN A 79 0.89 -2.50 5.25
N SER A 80 0.55 -1.32 4.76
CA SER A 80 1.10 -0.76 3.53
C SER A 80 1.37 0.73 3.71
N PHE A 81 2.40 1.20 3.03
CA PHE A 81 2.88 2.58 3.08
C PHE A 81 3.09 3.10 1.67
N ALA A 82 2.89 4.40 1.49
CA ALA A 82 3.18 5.10 0.24
C ALA A 82 3.76 6.49 0.51
N ILE A 83 4.62 6.96 -0.39
CA ILE A 83 5.10 8.34 -0.43
C ILE A 83 4.60 8.97 -1.73
N ALA A 84 3.88 10.08 -1.62
CA ALA A 84 3.45 10.90 -2.73
C ALA A 84 4.55 11.88 -3.18
N ALA A 85 4.48 12.33 -4.43
CA ALA A 85 5.45 13.25 -5.02
C ALA A 85 5.50 14.62 -4.33
N ASP A 86 4.43 15.02 -3.64
CA ASP A 86 4.34 16.22 -2.81
C ASP A 86 4.97 16.05 -1.42
N GLY A 87 5.55 14.87 -1.13
CA GLY A 87 6.14 14.53 0.16
C GLY A 87 5.15 13.94 1.16
N GLY A 88 3.86 13.81 0.82
CA GLY A 88 2.86 13.18 1.68
C GLY A 88 3.20 11.72 1.96
N VAL A 89 3.20 11.34 3.24
CA VAL A 89 3.39 9.95 3.68
C VAL A 89 2.04 9.37 4.06
N TYR A 90 1.73 8.17 3.57
CA TYR A 90 0.46 7.50 3.77
C TYR A 90 0.69 6.12 4.37
N ALA A 91 -0.19 5.71 5.29
CA ALA A 91 -0.17 4.40 5.91
C ALA A 91 -1.59 3.84 6.03
N TRP A 92 -1.74 2.54 5.77
CA TRP A 92 -3.01 1.83 5.92
C TRP A 92 -2.82 0.34 6.26
N GLY A 93 -3.92 -0.34 6.59
CA GLY A 93 -3.91 -1.71 7.12
C GLY A 93 -4.15 -1.77 8.64
N LEU A 94 -3.56 -2.77 9.29
CA LEU A 94 -3.67 -3.03 10.72
C LEU A 94 -3.22 -1.83 11.59
N GLY A 95 -4.11 -1.21 12.35
CA GLY A 95 -3.76 -0.04 13.18
C GLY A 95 -3.11 -0.35 14.53
N GLU A 96 -3.11 -1.61 14.94
CA GLU A 96 -2.66 -2.01 16.27
C GLU A 96 -1.20 -1.64 16.53
N ARG A 97 -0.88 -1.31 17.78
CA ARG A 97 0.49 -0.95 18.24
C ARG A 97 1.06 0.35 17.64
N GLY A 98 0.23 1.16 16.96
CA GLY A 98 0.63 2.48 16.45
C GLY A 98 1.51 2.42 15.20
N CYS A 99 1.60 1.27 14.53
CA CYS A 99 2.48 1.05 13.38
C CYS A 99 2.10 1.90 12.15
N LEU A 100 0.91 2.50 12.12
CA LEU A 100 0.47 3.40 11.06
C LEU A 100 0.92 4.86 11.27
N GLY A 101 1.35 5.23 12.47
CA GLY A 101 1.80 6.60 12.75
C GLY A 101 0.67 7.65 12.84
N HIS A 102 -0.59 7.23 13.02
CA HIS A 102 -1.75 8.12 13.16
C HIS A 102 -2.01 8.61 14.61
N GLY A 103 -0.97 8.58 15.45
CA GLY A 103 -1.06 8.98 16.86
C GLY A 103 -1.91 8.02 17.69
N GLU A 104 -2.94 8.55 18.34
CA GLU A 104 -3.84 7.79 19.21
C GLU A 104 -4.88 6.96 18.43
N ASP A 105 -4.98 7.16 17.11
CA ASP A 105 -5.82 6.34 16.24
C ASP A 105 -5.13 5.00 15.95
N LEU A 106 -5.51 3.99 16.73
CA LEU A 106 -5.07 2.61 16.59
C LEU A 106 -6.02 1.75 15.73
N SER A 107 -7.02 2.37 15.09
CA SER A 107 -7.99 1.63 14.27
C SER A 107 -7.39 1.20 12.94
N HIS A 108 -7.88 0.08 12.39
CA HIS A 108 -7.51 -0.36 11.06
C HIS A 108 -7.90 0.71 10.04
N GLN A 109 -6.99 1.07 9.16
CA GLN A 109 -7.27 2.01 8.09
C GLN A 109 -7.53 1.22 6.82
N LEU A 110 -8.78 1.21 6.37
CA LEU A 110 -9.20 0.51 5.16
C LEU A 110 -8.85 1.27 3.88
N LEU A 111 -8.55 2.56 4.01
CA LEU A 111 -8.04 3.44 2.95
C LEU A 111 -6.69 4.01 3.36
N PRO A 112 -5.82 4.35 2.39
CA PRO A 112 -4.64 5.18 2.63
C PRO A 112 -5.00 6.44 3.42
N LYS A 113 -4.43 6.60 4.61
CA LYS A 113 -4.57 7.80 5.44
C LYS A 113 -3.23 8.52 5.50
N LYS A 114 -3.26 9.82 5.29
CA LYS A 114 -2.06 10.68 5.36
C LYS A 114 -1.59 10.78 6.81
N ILE A 115 -0.29 10.67 7.02
CA ILE A 115 0.37 10.92 8.31
C ILE A 115 0.63 12.43 8.41
N GLU A 116 -0.10 13.12 9.28
CA GLU A 116 -0.08 14.58 9.35
C GLU A 116 1.18 15.16 10.05
N ARG A 117 1.83 14.41 10.95
CA ARG A 117 2.98 14.89 11.74
C ARG A 117 4.36 14.45 11.23
N PHE A 118 4.50 14.26 9.93
CA PHE A 118 5.80 13.94 9.35
C PHE A 118 6.65 15.22 9.19
N GLY A 119 7.39 15.64 10.22
CA GLY A 119 8.36 16.74 10.12
C GLY A 119 8.30 17.86 11.16
N GLU A 120 7.41 17.80 12.16
CA GLU A 120 7.51 18.70 13.31
C GLU A 120 8.65 18.22 14.22
N ARG A 121 9.84 18.79 14.04
CA ARG A 121 10.85 18.78 15.10
C ARG A 121 10.17 19.36 16.34
N GLY A 122 10.01 18.54 17.38
CA GLY A 122 9.70 19.02 18.71
C GLY A 122 10.77 20.02 19.13
N LEU A 123 10.45 21.31 18.99
CA LEU A 123 11.10 22.38 19.71
C LEU A 123 10.09 22.85 20.75
N GLY A 124 10.34 22.48 22.00
CA GLY A 124 9.71 23.06 23.18
C GLY A 124 8.71 22.14 23.89
N GLN A 125 9.19 21.42 24.90
CA GLN A 125 9.06 21.89 26.29
C GLN A 125 10.40 21.68 27.01
#